data_AF-A0A348WG81-F1
#
_entry.id   AF-A0A348WG81-F1
#
_cell.length_a   1.000
_cell.length_b   1.000
_cell.length_c   1.000
_cell.angle_alpha   90.00
_cell.angle_beta   90.00
_cell.angle_gamma   90.00
#
_symmetry.space_group_name_H-M   'P 1'
#
loop_
_entity.id
_entity.type
_entity.pdbx_description
1 polymer ?
#
loop_
_entity_poly.entity_id
_entity_poly.type
_entity_poly.pdbx_seq_one_letter_code
_entity_poly.pdbx_strand_id
1 'polypeptide(L)'
;MQFGGLHHPAPELRVTHWIDAKGAPLDRPLRLADLGAGYKILYCFQHWCPGCHSRGFPTLRLLQDRLADRNVGFAVIQTVFEGAQENTADKLRLNQERYGLHMPFG
;
A
#
# COMPACT_ATOMS: atom_id res chain seq x y z
N MET A 1 6.01 -25.00 -6.08
CA MET A 1 5.53 -23.74 -5.46
C MET A 1 4.16 -23.42 -6.05
N GLN A 2 3.14 -23.25 -5.22
CA GLN A 2 1.82 -22.80 -5.67
C GLN A 2 1.81 -21.27 -5.64
N PHE A 3 1.64 -20.63 -6.80
CA PHE A 3 1.56 -19.19 -6.90
C PHE A 3 0.10 -18.76 -6.73
N GLY A 4 -0.24 -18.20 -5.57
CA GLY A 4 -1.58 -17.69 -5.25
C GLY A 4 -2.66 -18.76 -5.06
N GLY A 5 -3.87 -18.31 -4.73
CA GLY A 5 -5.06 -19.14 -4.60
C GLY A 5 -6.26 -18.43 -5.21
N LEU A 6 -6.70 -18.87 -6.38
CA LEU A 6 -7.95 -18.39 -6.97
C LEU A 6 -9.11 -18.88 -6.09
N HIS A 7 -10.08 -18.01 -5.77
CA HIS A 7 -11.22 -18.30 -4.89
C HIS A 7 -10.90 -18.68 -3.43
N HIS A 8 -9.67 -18.41 -2.97
CA HIS A 8 -9.31 -18.60 -1.57
C HIS A 8 -9.42 -17.28 -0.79
N PRO A 9 -9.68 -17.33 0.53
CA PRO A 9 -9.52 -16.17 1.39
C PRO A 9 -8.12 -15.57 1.23
N ALA A 10 -8.04 -14.25 1.10
CA ALA A 10 -6.76 -13.56 1.06
C ALA A 10 -6.01 -13.78 2.38
N PRO A 11 -4.71 -14.14 2.35
CA PRO A 11 -3.89 -14.19 3.55
C PRO A 11 -3.84 -12.82 4.24
N GLU A 12 -3.78 -12.81 5.57
CA GLU A 12 -3.65 -11.57 6.32
C GLU A 12 -2.31 -10.85 6.03
N LEU A 13 -2.31 -9.54 6.20
CA LEU A 13 -1.13 -8.69 6.04
C LEU A 13 -0.06 -9.06 7.09
N ARG A 14 1.18 -9.21 6.64
CA ARG A 14 2.34 -9.55 7.50
C ARG A 14 3.28 -8.36 7.76
N VAL A 15 2.80 -7.16 7.50
CA VAL A 15 3.55 -5.91 7.62
C VAL A 15 3.39 -5.39 9.04
N THR A 16 4.49 -5.15 9.75
CA THR A 16 4.49 -4.76 11.17
C THR A 16 4.51 -3.26 11.39
N HIS A 17 5.12 -2.51 10.48
CA HIS A 17 5.25 -1.06 10.57
C HIS A 17 4.30 -0.41 9.56
N TRP A 18 3.46 0.51 10.04
CA TRP A 18 2.52 1.24 9.21
C TRP A 18 2.46 2.70 9.64
N ILE A 19 2.24 3.56 8.66
CA ILE A 19 1.80 4.94 8.85
C ILE A 19 0.37 5.10 8.35
N ASP A 20 -0.41 5.94 9.02
CA ASP A 20 -1.78 6.29 8.67
C ASP A 20 -1.83 7.25 7.46
N ALA A 21 -3.04 7.67 7.07
CA ALA A 21 -3.25 8.62 5.97
C ALA A 21 -2.61 10.01 6.18
N LYS A 22 -2.22 10.34 7.42
CA LYS A 22 -1.55 11.60 7.80
C LYS A 22 -0.06 11.40 8.02
N GLY A 23 0.46 10.17 7.90
CA GLY A 23 1.86 9.84 8.10
C GLY A 23 2.23 9.52 9.54
N ALA A 24 1.27 9.44 10.46
CA ALA A 24 1.52 9.07 11.85
C ALA A 24 1.62 7.54 11.98
N PRO A 25 2.51 7.00 12.84
CA PRO A 25 2.56 5.56 13.09
C PRO A 25 1.21 5.01 13.57
N LEU A 26 0.82 3.83 13.10
CA LEU A 26 -0.33 3.11 13.65
C LEU A 26 0.06 2.38 14.95
N ASP A 27 -0.82 2.41 15.96
CA ASP A 27 -0.62 1.70 17.24
C ASP A 27 -0.64 0.18 17.09
N ARG A 28 -1.25 -0.32 16.02
CA ARG A 28 -1.29 -1.74 15.65
C ARG A 28 -1.14 -1.92 14.15
N PRO A 29 -0.59 -3.07 13.69
CA PRO A 29 -0.58 -3.41 12.27
C PRO A 29 -1.97 -3.31 11.64
N LEU A 30 -2.01 -2.78 10.41
CA LEU A 30 -3.22 -2.76 9.60
C LEU A 30 -3.65 -4.19 9.26
N ARG A 31 -4.95 -4.47 9.37
CA ARG A 31 -5.56 -5.74 8.97
C ARG A 31 -6.41 -5.55 7.72
N LEU A 32 -6.62 -6.60 6.95
CA LEU A 32 -7.54 -6.56 5.79
C LEU A 32 -8.95 -6.09 6.17
N ALA A 33 -9.43 -6.44 7.37
CA ALA A 33 -10.74 -6.00 7.86
C ALA A 33 -10.83 -4.48 8.08
N ASP A 34 -9.71 -3.81 8.37
CA ASP A 34 -9.67 -2.35 8.58
C ASP A 34 -9.86 -1.58 7.27
N LEU A 35 -9.65 -2.22 6.12
CA LEU A 35 -9.90 -1.67 4.78
C LEU A 35 -11.38 -1.70 4.37
N GLY A 36 -12.28 -2.06 5.28
CA GLY A 36 -13.71 -2.10 5.05
C GLY A 36 -14.22 -3.40 4.42
N ALA A 37 -15.54 -3.50 4.27
CA ALA A 37 -16.22 -4.70 3.79
C ALA A 37 -16.20 -4.85 2.26
N GLY A 38 -15.88 -3.77 1.53
CA GLY A 38 -15.88 -3.75 0.07
C GLY A 38 -14.61 -4.33 -0.56
N TYR A 39 -14.40 -3.95 -1.83
CA TYR A 39 -13.19 -4.28 -2.57
C TYR A 39 -11.96 -3.68 -1.89
N LYS A 40 -10.81 -4.32 -2.06
CA LYS A 40 -9.54 -3.90 -1.45
C LYS A 40 -8.48 -3.83 -2.53
N ILE A 41 -7.81 -2.70 -2.64
CA ILE A 41 -6.68 -2.50 -3.55
C ILE A 41 -5.42 -2.38 -2.69
N LEU A 42 -4.54 -3.38 -2.82
CA LEU A 42 -3.23 -3.39 -2.19
C LEU A 42 -2.19 -3.08 -3.26
N TYR A 43 -1.44 -1.99 -3.10
CA TYR A 43 -0.39 -1.61 -4.03
C TYR A 43 0.98 -1.94 -3.44
N CYS A 44 1.63 -2.98 -3.95
CA CYS A 44 2.98 -3.37 -3.56
C CYS A 44 4.02 -2.64 -4.41
N PHE A 45 5.03 -2.04 -3.79
CA PHE A 45 6.05 -1.25 -4.49
C PHE A 45 7.42 -1.34 -3.81
N GLN A 46 8.44 -0.80 -4.48
CA GLN A 46 9.72 -0.44 -3.89
C GLN A 46 10.01 1.02 -4.23
N HIS A 47 10.55 1.80 -3.29
CA HIS A 47 10.91 3.20 -3.49
C HIS A 47 11.92 3.43 -4.62
N TRP A 48 12.81 2.47 -4.88
CA TRP A 48 13.78 2.62 -5.98
C TRP A 48 13.25 2.14 -7.34
N CYS A 49 12.04 1.58 -7.40
CA CYS A 49 11.53 0.92 -8.60
C CYS A 49 11.01 1.94 -9.64
N PRO A 50 11.65 2.10 -10.81
CA PRO A 50 11.22 3.09 -11.80
C PRO A 50 9.79 2.84 -12.32
N GLY A 51 9.38 1.57 -12.42
CA GLY A 51 8.02 1.19 -12.84
C GLY A 51 6.95 1.63 -11.83
N CYS A 52 7.25 1.51 -10.53
CA CYS A 52 6.37 1.98 -9.47
C CYS A 52 6.16 3.49 -9.57
N HIS A 53 7.23 4.26 -9.85
CA HIS A 53 7.17 5.71 -9.92
C HIS A 53 6.57 6.27 -11.21
N SER A 54 6.82 5.62 -12.35
CA SER A 54 6.36 6.07 -13.67
C SER A 54 4.93 5.64 -14.01
N ARG A 55 4.45 4.52 -13.44
CA ARG A 55 3.14 3.96 -13.77
C ARG A 55 2.30 3.62 -12.54
N GLY A 56 2.87 2.88 -11.59
CA GLY A 56 2.11 2.34 -10.45
C GLY A 56 1.47 3.40 -9.57
N PHE A 57 2.26 4.36 -9.06
CA PHE A 57 1.75 5.47 -8.25
C PHE A 57 0.77 6.38 -9.03
N PRO A 58 1.05 6.79 -10.29
CA PRO A 58 0.07 7.49 -11.11
C PRO A 58 -1.27 6.73 -11.26
N THR A 59 -1.23 5.41 -11.49
CA THR A 59 -2.45 4.60 -11.56
C THR A 59 -3.17 4.53 -10.22
N LEU A 60 -2.46 4.37 -9.10
CA LEU A 60 -3.06 4.36 -7.78
C LEU A 60 -3.76 5.69 -7.45
N ARG A 61 -3.15 6.82 -7.79
CA ARG A 61 -3.76 8.14 -7.62
C ARG A 61 -5.06 8.28 -8.42
N LEU A 62 -5.04 7.84 -9.69
CA LEU A 62 -6.25 7.81 -10.52
C LEU A 62 -7.34 6.92 -9.91
N LEU A 63 -6.99 5.73 -9.40
CA LEU A 63 -7.95 4.82 -8.76
C LEU A 63 -8.55 5.44 -7.50
N GLN A 64 -7.74 6.08 -6.67
CA GLN A 64 -8.23 6.80 -5.48
C GLN A 64 -9.27 7.85 -5.86
N ASP A 65 -8.99 8.69 -6.87
CA ASP A 65 -9.92 9.74 -7.30
C ASP A 65 -11.20 9.15 -7.91
N ARG A 66 -11.09 8.13 -8.77
CA ARG A 66 -12.23 7.55 -9.49
C ARG A 66 -13.11 6.66 -8.62
N LEU A 67 -12.58 6.16 -7.51
CA LEU A 67 -13.28 5.25 -6.60
C LEU A 67 -13.59 5.89 -5.24
N ALA A 68 -13.39 7.20 -5.07
CA ALA A 68 -13.63 7.91 -3.80
C ALA A 68 -15.07 7.70 -3.27
N ASP A 69 -16.06 7.68 -4.17
CA ASP A 69 -17.48 7.48 -3.83
C ASP A 69 -17.89 5.99 -3.90
N ARG A 70 -16.93 5.07 -3.82
CA ARG A 70 -17.15 3.63 -3.86
C ARG A 70 -16.63 2.99 -2.57
N ASN A 71 -17.21 1.85 -2.22
CA ASN A 71 -16.76 1.07 -1.07
C ASN A 71 -15.49 0.28 -1.44
N VAL A 72 -14.36 0.99 -1.51
CA VAL A 72 -13.04 0.43 -1.87
C VAL A 72 -12.00 0.90 -0.86
N GLY A 73 -11.38 -0.05 -0.16
CA GLY A 73 -10.27 0.20 0.75
C GLY A 73 -8.93 0.16 0.04
N PHE A 74 -7.99 1.02 0.46
CA PHE A 74 -6.66 1.11 -0.12
C PHE A 74 -5.57 0.96 0.94
N ALA A 75 -4.51 0.25 0.60
CA ALA A 75 -3.26 0.25 1.35
C ALA A 75 -2.07 0.10 0.40
N VAL A 76 -0.95 0.69 0.79
CA VAL A 76 0.30 0.64 0.03
C VAL A 76 1.35 -0.09 0.86
N ILE A 77 2.10 -1.00 0.23
CA ILE A 77 3.06 -1.88 0.91
C ILE A 77 4.41 -1.79 0.21
N GLN A 78 5.44 -1.35 0.92
CA GLN A 78 6.82 -1.36 0.43
C GLN A 78 7.41 -2.76 0.61
N THR A 79 7.28 -3.60 -0.41
CA THR A 79 7.80 -4.97 -0.41
C THR A 79 9.28 -4.98 -0.75
N VAL A 80 10.13 -4.83 0.26
CA VAL A 80 11.59 -4.82 0.10
C VAL A 80 12.12 -6.25 -0.05
N PHE A 81 12.49 -6.63 -1.28
CA PHE A 81 13.20 -7.89 -1.57
C PHE A 81 14.60 -7.67 -2.15
N GLU A 82 14.96 -6.40 -2.39
CA GLU A 82 16.26 -5.95 -2.88
C GLU A 82 16.49 -4.48 -2.47
N GLY A 83 17.74 -4.02 -2.46
CA GLY A 83 18.07 -2.61 -2.22
C GLY A 83 17.62 -2.07 -0.86
N ALA A 84 17.77 -2.83 0.22
CA ALA A 84 17.23 -2.48 1.54
C ALA A 84 17.74 -1.14 2.11
N GLN A 85 18.93 -0.69 1.69
CA GLN A 85 19.50 0.60 2.10
C GLN A 85 18.79 1.80 1.44
N GLU A 86 18.14 1.59 0.28
CA GLU A 86 17.39 2.63 -0.44
C GLU A 86 15.89 2.59 -0.10
N ASN A 87 15.38 1.39 0.19
CA ASN A 87 13.97 1.14 0.49
C ASN A 87 13.69 1.17 2.02
N THR A 88 14.09 2.25 2.66
CA THR A 88 13.97 2.44 4.12
C THR A 88 12.56 2.90 4.53
N ALA A 89 12.23 2.81 5.83
CA ALA A 89 10.91 3.14 6.36
C ALA A 89 10.53 4.62 6.18
N ASP A 90 11.49 5.55 6.20
CA ASP A 90 11.25 6.97 5.92
C ASP A 90 10.70 7.22 4.50
N LYS A 91 10.94 6.28 3.57
CA LYS A 91 10.41 6.38 2.21
C LYS A 91 8.90 6.20 2.14
N LEU A 92 8.27 5.57 3.13
CA LEU A 92 6.82 5.45 3.19
C LEU A 92 6.18 6.84 3.16
N ARG A 93 6.60 7.72 4.08
CA ARG A 93 6.07 9.08 4.17
C ARG A 93 6.45 9.92 2.96
N LEU A 94 7.70 9.84 2.50
CA LEU A 94 8.17 10.55 1.32
C LEU A 94 7.29 10.26 0.10
N ASN A 95 6.99 8.98 -0.16
CA ASN A 95 6.16 8.59 -1.30
C ASN A 95 4.68 8.97 -1.10
N GLN A 96 4.18 8.85 0.13
CA GLN A 96 2.82 9.27 0.49
C GLN A 96 2.59 10.75 0.15
N GLU A 97 3.52 11.62 0.52
CA GLU A 97 3.46 13.06 0.22
C GLU A 97 3.69 13.35 -1.26
N ARG A 98 4.71 12.74 -1.88
CA ARG A 98 5.07 12.95 -3.29
C ARG A 98 3.89 12.72 -4.24
N TYR A 99 3.05 11.75 -3.92
CA TYR A 99 1.91 11.36 -4.76
C TYR A 99 0.56 11.84 -4.22
N GLY A 100 0.51 12.56 -3.09
CA GLY A 100 -0.74 13.05 -2.51
C GLY A 100 -1.71 11.93 -2.11
N LEU A 101 -1.18 10.80 -1.62
CA LEU A 101 -1.97 9.60 -1.32
C LEU A 101 -2.32 9.55 0.16
N HIS A 102 -3.52 10.02 0.51
CA HIS A 102 -4.05 9.98 1.88
C HIS A 102 -4.61 8.60 2.24
N MET A 103 -3.75 7.59 2.39
CA MET A 103 -4.09 6.21 2.77
C MET A 103 -2.94 5.57 3.56
N PRO A 104 -3.16 4.43 4.24
CA PRO A 104 -2.11 3.75 4.98
C PRO A 104 -0.97 3.23 4.10
N PHE A 105 0.27 3.40 4.56
CA PHE A 105 1.49 2.86 3.94
C PHE A 105 2.21 2.00 4.96
N GLY A 106 2.75 0.86 4.54
CA GLY A 106 3.56 -0.02 5.39
C GLY A 106 4.73 -0.64 4.63
#